data_AF-A0A6B3GZX9-F1
#
_entry.id   AF-A0A6B3GZX9-F1
#
_cell.length_a   1.000
_cell.length_b   1.000
_cell.length_c   1.000
_cell.angle_alpha   90.00
_cell.angle_beta   90.00
_cell.angle_gamma   90.00
#
_symmetry.space_group_name_H-M   'P 1'
#
loop_
_entity.id
_entity.type
_entity.pdbx_description
1 polymer ?
#
loop_
_entity_poly.entity_id
_entity_poly.type
_entity_poly.pdbx_seq_one_letter_code
_entity_poly.pdbx_strand_id
1 'polypeptide(L)'
;QGEFAGLLAVRAYHRANGDDQRTVCLIPSSAHGTNAASAVMAGMKVVVVKTADDGEVDIADLRAKIEQHRDELAVLMITYPSTHGVFEEHVADICGEVHDAGGQVYVDGANLNALVGL
;
A
#
# COMPACT_ATOMS: atom_id res chain seq x y z
N GLN A 1 -1.03 15.57 -4.08
CA GLN A 1 -0.33 15.56 -5.39
C GLN A 1 0.80 14.52 -5.44
N GLY A 2 1.58 14.33 -4.36
CA GLY A 2 2.62 13.28 -4.31
C GLY A 2 2.09 11.86 -4.49
N GLU A 3 1.02 11.49 -3.78
CA GLU A 3 0.38 10.17 -3.88
C GLU A 3 0.02 9.80 -5.32
N PHE A 4 -0.72 10.67 -6.01
CA PHE A 4 -1.12 10.43 -7.39
C PHE A 4 0.07 10.23 -8.33
N ALA A 5 1.11 11.06 -8.21
CA ALA A 5 2.34 10.91 -9.01
C ALA A 5 3.06 9.58 -8.72
N GLY A 6 3.14 9.18 -7.45
CA GLY A 6 3.71 7.89 -7.05
C GLY A 6 2.95 6.70 -7.64
N LEU A 7 1.62 6.74 -7.59
CA LEU A 7 0.77 5.68 -8.16
C LEU A 7 0.86 5.61 -9.69
N LEU A 8 0.97 6.76 -10.38
CA LEU A 8 1.25 6.78 -11.81
C LEU A 8 2.61 6.17 -12.14
N ALA A 9 3.63 6.41 -11.32
CA ALA A 9 4.94 5.79 -11.50
C ALA A 9 4.87 4.27 -11.33
N VAL A 10 4.15 3.77 -10.32
CA VAL A 10 3.92 2.33 -10.15
C VAL A 10 3.17 1.73 -11.35
N ARG A 11 2.15 2.41 -11.88
CA ARG A 11 1.47 1.94 -13.11
C ARG A 11 2.40 1.91 -14.31
N ALA A 12 3.23 2.94 -14.48
CA ALA A 12 4.19 2.99 -15.57
C ALA A 12 5.23 1.85 -15.46
N TYR A 13 5.69 1.55 -14.25
CA TYR A 13 6.60 0.44 -13.96
C TYR A 13 5.99 -0.90 -14.40
N HIS A 14 4.77 -1.23 -13.95
CA HIS A 14 4.12 -2.49 -14.33
C HIS A 14 3.89 -2.60 -15.84
N ARG A 15 3.43 -1.52 -16.47
CA ARG A 15 3.25 -1.46 -17.94
C ARG A 15 4.55 -1.67 -18.71
N ALA A 16 5.65 -1.08 -18.25
CA ALA A 16 6.96 -1.24 -18.88
C ALA A 16 7.47 -2.69 -18.81
N ASN A 17 7.04 -3.45 -17.79
CA ASN A 17 7.36 -4.87 -17.62
C ASN A 17 6.36 -5.81 -18.32
N GLY A 18 5.32 -5.29 -18.98
CA GLY A 18 4.26 -6.08 -19.61
C GLY A 18 3.17 -6.57 -18.66
N ASP A 19 3.15 -6.10 -17.41
CA ASP A 19 2.18 -6.47 -16.37
C ASP A 19 0.98 -5.52 -16.33
N ASP A 20 0.30 -5.31 -17.46
CA ASP A 20 -0.83 -4.38 -17.57
C ASP A 20 -1.98 -4.69 -16.60
N GLN A 21 -2.17 -5.98 -16.28
CA GLN A 21 -3.18 -6.51 -15.37
C GLN A 21 -2.99 -6.06 -13.91
N ARG A 22 -1.77 -5.67 -13.52
CA ARG A 22 -1.45 -5.22 -12.16
C ARG A 22 -2.07 -3.86 -11.90
N THR A 23 -3.27 -3.88 -11.33
CA THR A 23 -4.12 -2.70 -11.10
C THR A 23 -4.66 -2.62 -9.68
N VAL A 24 -4.51 -3.66 -8.85
CA VAL A 24 -5.02 -3.68 -7.48
C VAL A 24 -4.15 -2.83 -6.57
N CYS A 25 -4.79 -1.88 -5.89
CA CYS A 25 -4.21 -1.04 -4.85
C CYS A 25 -4.80 -1.45 -3.50
N LEU A 26 -3.98 -2.03 -2.63
CA LEU A 26 -4.36 -2.36 -1.26
C LEU A 26 -4.22 -1.10 -0.39
N ILE A 27 -5.29 -0.76 0.34
CA ILE A 27 -5.34 0.41 1.20
C ILE A 27 -5.96 0.02 2.55
N PRO A 28 -5.26 0.20 3.68
CA PRO A 28 -5.86 0.02 5.00
C PRO A 28 -7.07 0.93 5.23
N SER A 29 -8.09 0.47 5.94
CA SER A 29 -9.26 1.29 6.29
C SER A 29 -8.93 2.52 7.15
N SER A 30 -7.75 2.54 7.80
CA SER A 30 -7.23 3.70 8.56
C SER A 30 -6.54 4.76 7.70
N ALA A 31 -6.32 4.50 6.41
CA ALA A 31 -5.62 5.43 5.52
C ALA A 31 -6.40 6.73 5.31
N HIS A 32 -5.68 7.82 5.03
CA HIS A 32 -6.30 9.09 4.69
C HIS A 32 -7.14 8.96 3.41
N GLY A 33 -8.30 9.63 3.35
CA GLY A 33 -9.24 9.49 2.22
C GLY A 33 -8.67 9.90 0.85
N THR A 34 -7.57 10.65 0.82
CA THR A 34 -6.84 10.99 -0.42
C THR A 34 -6.21 9.76 -1.06
N ASN A 35 -5.83 8.74 -0.31
CA ASN A 35 -5.15 7.55 -0.84
C ASN A 35 -6.08 6.80 -1.81
N ALA A 36 -7.31 6.55 -1.39
CA ALA A 36 -8.33 5.91 -2.23
C ALA A 36 -8.68 6.76 -3.46
N ALA A 37 -8.80 8.08 -3.29
CA ALA A 37 -9.06 8.99 -4.40
C ALA A 37 -7.90 8.99 -5.43
N SER A 38 -6.66 9.09 -4.95
CA SER A 38 -5.43 9.04 -5.77
C SER A 38 -5.34 7.72 -6.55
N ALA A 39 -5.66 6.58 -5.92
CA ALA A 39 -5.65 5.27 -6.57
C ALA A 39 -6.70 5.16 -7.68
N VAL A 40 -7.94 5.60 -7.42
CA VAL A 40 -8.99 5.63 -8.44
C VAL A 40 -8.61 6.55 -9.60
N MET A 41 -8.06 7.74 -9.32
CA MET A 41 -7.56 8.66 -10.35
C MET A 41 -6.43 8.05 -11.18
N ALA A 42 -5.58 7.21 -10.59
CA ALA A 42 -4.51 6.49 -11.30
C ALA A 42 -5.01 5.27 -12.11
N GLY A 43 -6.33 5.02 -12.12
CA GLY A 43 -6.95 3.89 -12.82
C GLY A 43 -6.66 2.56 -12.14
N MET A 44 -6.49 2.55 -10.81
CA MET A 44 -6.31 1.36 -9.99
C MET A 44 -7.64 0.93 -9.35
N LYS A 45 -7.75 -0.37 -9.09
CA LYS A 45 -8.84 -0.97 -8.32
C LYS A 45 -8.49 -0.94 -6.84
N VAL A 46 -9.22 -0.14 -6.08
CA VAL A 46 -9.02 -0.06 -4.62
C VAL A 46 -9.60 -1.30 -3.94
N VAL A 47 -8.80 -1.96 -3.13
CA VAL A 47 -9.19 -3.05 -2.25
C VAL A 47 -8.84 -2.65 -0.82
N VAL A 48 -9.87 -2.57 0.02
CA VAL A 48 -9.70 -2.18 1.43
C VAL A 48 -9.18 -3.35 2.23
N VAL A 49 -8.17 -3.10 3.03
CA VAL A 49 -7.62 -4.01 4.05
C VAL A 49 -8.18 -3.58 5.40
N LYS A 50 -8.62 -4.55 6.21
CA LYS A 50 -9.18 -4.26 7.53
C LYS A 50 -8.14 -3.68 8.48
N THR A 51 -8.65 -3.04 9.52
CA THR A 51 -7.89 -2.62 10.69
C THR A 51 -8.43 -3.35 11.91
N ALA A 52 -7.55 -3.66 12.85
CA ALA A 52 -7.91 -4.19 14.16
C ALA A 52 -8.57 -3.10 15.03
N ASP A 53 -9.09 -3.52 16.19
CA ASP A 53 -9.82 -2.63 17.11
C ASP A 53 -8.95 -1.51 17.70
N ASP A 54 -7.62 -1.67 17.68
CA ASP A 54 -6.62 -0.68 18.09
C ASP A 54 -6.25 0.32 16.98
N GLY A 55 -6.84 0.16 15.79
CA GLY A 55 -6.61 1.00 14.61
C GLY A 55 -5.42 0.59 13.75
N GLU A 56 -4.68 -0.45 14.14
CA GLU A 56 -3.57 -0.99 13.36
C GLU A 56 -4.08 -1.84 12.19
N VAL A 57 -3.21 -2.08 11.20
CA VAL A 57 -3.55 -2.91 10.03
C VAL A 57 -3.75 -4.37 10.47
N ASP A 58 -4.85 -4.98 10.04
CA ASP A 58 -5.08 -6.42 10.24
C ASP A 58 -4.15 -7.20 9.30
N ILE A 59 -3.08 -7.75 9.85
CA ILE A 59 -2.05 -8.48 9.10
C ILE A 59 -2.60 -9.76 8.48
N ALA A 60 -3.57 -10.42 9.13
CA ALA A 60 -4.17 -11.64 8.59
C ALA A 60 -5.05 -11.31 7.37
N ASP A 61 -5.84 -10.25 7.45
CA ASP A 61 -6.63 -9.76 6.31
C ASP A 61 -5.71 -9.27 5.18
N LEU A 62 -4.64 -8.54 5.50
CA LEU A 62 -3.65 -8.07 4.52
C LEU A 62 -3.04 -9.23 3.74
N ARG A 63 -2.54 -10.25 4.44
CA ARG A 63 -1.98 -11.47 3.81
C ARG A 63 -2.99 -12.17 2.93
N ALA A 64 -4.23 -12.31 3.40
CA ALA A 64 -5.30 -12.90 2.60
C ALA A 64 -5.58 -12.08 1.33
N LYS A 65 -5.50 -10.75 1.39
CA LYS A 65 -5.67 -9.86 0.22
C LYS A 65 -4.49 -9.90 -0.74
N ILE A 66 -3.27 -9.98 -0.23
CA ILE A 66 -2.07 -10.17 -1.06
C ILE A 66 -2.20 -11.45 -1.87
N GLU A 67 -2.57 -12.57 -1.22
CA GLU A 67 -2.74 -13.85 -1.92
C GLU A 67 -3.93 -13.82 -2.88
N GLN A 68 -5.09 -13.31 -2.44
CA GLN A 68 -6.29 -13.20 -3.28
C GLN A 68 -6.05 -12.40 -4.57
N HIS A 69 -5.18 -11.39 -4.52
CA HIS A 69 -4.94 -10.47 -5.62
C HIS A 69 -3.53 -10.59 -6.21
N ARG A 70 -2.79 -11.68 -5.92
CA ARG A 70 -1.36 -11.81 -6.24
C ARG A 70 -0.99 -11.44 -7.67
N ASP A 71 -1.74 -11.94 -8.66
CA ASP A 71 -1.47 -11.71 -10.08
C ASP A 71 -1.90 -10.32 -10.57
N GLU A 72 -2.78 -9.64 -9.83
CA GLU A 72 -3.29 -8.29 -10.12
C GLU A 72 -2.68 -7.22 -9.21
N LEU A 73 -1.85 -7.60 -8.23
CA LEU A 73 -1.35 -6.71 -7.20
C LEU A 73 -0.38 -5.70 -7.82
N ALA A 74 -0.76 -4.43 -7.75
CA ALA A 74 0.07 -3.32 -8.22
C ALA A 74 0.83 -2.67 -7.09
N VAL A 75 0.13 -2.33 -6.00
CA VAL A 75 0.67 -1.51 -4.93
C VAL A 75 -0.04 -1.74 -3.60
N LEU A 76 0.70 -1.65 -2.50
CA LEU A 76 0.19 -1.43 -1.15
C LEU A 76 0.50 0.02 -0.76
N MET A 77 -0.50 0.77 -0.31
CA MET A 77 -0.31 2.10 0.28
C MET A 77 -0.29 1.98 1.81
N ILE A 78 0.81 2.39 2.43
CA ILE A 78 0.96 2.43 3.89
C ILE A 78 1.24 3.85 4.35
N THR A 79 0.79 4.21 5.55
CA THR A 79 1.16 5.45 6.23
C THR A 79 2.05 5.10 7.40
N TYR A 80 3.24 5.71 7.48
CA TYR A 80 4.24 5.39 8.51
C TYR A 80 4.85 6.68 9.09
N PRO A 81 5.12 6.76 10.42
CA PRO A 81 4.87 5.75 11.46
C PRO A 81 3.41 5.66 11.91
N SER A 82 3.03 4.50 12.47
CA SER A 82 1.78 4.35 13.23
C SER A 82 1.95 4.92 14.64
N THR A 83 0.86 5.36 15.27
CA THR A 83 0.89 6.01 16.60
C THR A 83 1.21 5.05 17.75
N HIS A 84 1.25 3.73 17.52
CA HIS A 84 1.40 2.71 18.55
C HIS A 84 2.63 1.79 18.40
N GLY A 85 3.49 1.99 17.38
CA GLY A 85 4.75 1.24 17.23
C GLY A 85 4.60 -0.25 16.87
N VAL A 86 3.37 -0.77 16.78
CA VAL A 86 3.08 -2.18 16.44
C VAL A 86 3.39 -2.48 14.97
N PHE A 87 3.24 -1.49 14.09
CA PHE A 87 3.55 -1.65 12.67
C PHE A 87 5.06 -1.79 12.40
N GLU A 88 5.94 -1.35 13.32
CA GLU A 88 7.39 -1.38 13.12
C GLU A 88 7.96 -2.80 13.04
N GLU A 89 7.41 -3.76 13.80
CA GLU A 89 7.92 -5.14 13.83
C GLU A 89 7.60 -5.93 12.55
N HIS A 90 6.51 -5.59 11.85
CA HIS A 90 6.01 -6.37 10.70
C HIS A 90 6.11 -5.65 9.35
N VAL A 91 6.42 -4.34 9.32
CA VAL A 91 6.46 -3.57 8.06
C VAL A 91 7.44 -4.15 7.05
N ALA A 92 8.61 -4.62 7.50
CA ALA A 92 9.63 -5.20 6.63
C ALA A 92 9.12 -6.50 5.98
N ASP A 93 8.50 -7.37 6.78
CA ASP A 93 7.94 -8.64 6.31
C ASP A 93 6.81 -8.40 5.30
N ILE A 94 5.91 -7.48 5.60
CA ILE A 94 4.80 -7.10 4.71
C ILE A 94 5.32 -6.55 3.39
N CYS A 95 6.34 -5.69 3.43
CA CYS A 95 6.96 -5.17 2.22
C CYS A 95 7.57 -6.31 1.39
N GLY A 96 8.22 -7.28 2.05
CA GLY A 96 8.71 -8.51 1.42
C GLY A 96 7.59 -9.28 0.73
N GLU A 97 6.50 -9.56 1.44
CA GLU A 97 5.34 -10.29 0.92
C GLU A 97 4.69 -9.59 -0.29
N VAL A 98 4.57 -8.26 -0.25
CA VAL A 98 4.06 -7.46 -1.39
C VAL A 98 5.01 -7.56 -2.59
N HIS A 99 6.32 -7.45 -2.37
CA HIS A 99 7.31 -7.58 -3.44
C HIS A 99 7.36 -9.01 -4.01
N ASP A 100 7.23 -10.04 -3.18
CA ASP A 100 7.16 -11.45 -3.60
C ASP A 100 5.90 -11.77 -4.41
N ALA A 101 4.82 -11.00 -4.20
CA ALA A 101 3.62 -11.00 -5.03
C ALA A 101 3.75 -10.14 -6.30
N GLY A 102 4.88 -9.45 -6.50
CA GLY A 102 5.15 -8.57 -7.63
C GLY A 102 4.54 -7.17 -7.52
N GLY A 103 4.00 -6.80 -6.35
CA GLY A 103 3.53 -5.45 -6.06
C GLY A 103 4.66 -4.48 -5.74
N GLN A 104 4.31 -3.20 -5.56
CA GLN A 104 5.19 -2.15 -5.03
C GLN A 104 4.63 -1.63 -3.71
N VAL A 105 5.45 -0.95 -2.91
CA VAL A 105 4.99 -0.29 -1.67
C VAL A 105 5.10 1.21 -1.81
N TYR A 106 3.98 1.90 -1.63
CA TYR A 106 3.95 3.36 -1.53
C TYR A 106 3.82 3.76 -0.06
N VAL A 107 4.78 4.52 0.44
CA VAL A 107 4.76 5.06 1.81
C VAL A 107 4.27 6.49 1.74
N ASP A 108 3.12 6.75 2.35
CA ASP A 108 2.59 8.08 2.52
C ASP A 108 3.43 8.86 3.55
N GLY A 109 4.16 9.84 3.03
CA GLY A 109 5.02 10.74 3.78
C GLY A 109 4.30 11.89 4.49
N ALA A 110 2.97 11.87 4.63
CA ALA A 110 2.28 12.85 5.47
C ALA A 110 2.88 12.92 6.89
N ASN A 111 3.42 11.80 7.40
CA ASN A 111 4.14 11.71 8.68
C ASN A 111 5.66 11.59 8.53
N LEU A 112 6.25 11.92 7.37
CA LEU A 112 7.69 11.75 7.12
C LEU A 112 8.57 12.57 8.08
N ASN A 113 8.03 13.66 8.66
CA ASN A 113 8.72 14.44 9.69
C ASN A 113 9.12 13.61 10.92
N ALA A 114 8.45 12.48 11.18
CA ALA A 114 8.82 11.57 12.26
C ALA A 114 10.00 10.63 11.89
N LEU A 115 10.39 10.57 10.61
CA LEU A 115 11.51 9.76 10.09
C LEU A 115 12.75 10.59 9.75
N VAL A 116 12.60 11.91 9.61
CA VAL A 116 13.73 12.82 9.39
C VAL A 116 14.37 13.12 10.75
N GLY A 117 15.32 12.28 11.17
CA GLY A 117 16.10 12.51 12.39
C GLY A 117 16.51 11.26 13.20
N LEU A 118 16.22 10.05 12.71
CA LEU A 118 16.77 8.79 13.24
C LEU A 118 18.11 8.46 12.58
#